data_AF-A0A974B7B8-F1
#
_entry.id   AF-A0A974B7B8-F1
#
_cell.length_a   1.000
_cell.length_b   1.000
_cell.length_c   1.000
_cell.angle_alpha   90.00
_cell.angle_beta   90.00
_cell.angle_gamma   90.00
#
_symmetry.space_group_name_H-M   'P 1'
#
loop_
_entity.id
_entity.type
_entity.pdbx_description
1 polymer ?
#
loop_
_entity_poly.entity_id
_entity_poly.type
_entity_poly.pdbx_seq_one_letter_code
_entity_poly.pdbx_strand_id
1 'polypeptide(L)' 'PQDSYMLRYFSALNQYLAVGVPTYFITTGGYDFSSANGTNGICSSAGCNADSLT' A
#
# COMPACT_ATOMS: atom_id res chain seq x y z
N PRO A 1 25.53 15.11 -16.92
CA PRO A 1 26.88 15.14 -16.29
C PRO A 1 27.32 13.73 -15.88
N GLN A 2 28.52 13.29 -16.28
CA GLN A 2 29.03 11.96 -15.94
C GLN A 2 29.47 11.84 -14.47
N ASP A 3 29.58 12.98 -13.77
CA ASP A 3 29.99 13.15 -12.38
C ASP A 3 28.83 13.57 -11.46
N SER A 4 27.58 13.43 -11.93
CA SER A 4 26.40 13.81 -11.14
C SER A 4 26.28 12.97 -9.86
N TYR A 5 26.08 13.65 -8.71
CA TYR A 5 25.83 12.99 -7.42
C TYR A 5 24.62 12.02 -7.45
N MET A 6 23.69 12.23 -8.39
CA MET A 6 22.54 11.34 -8.61
C MET A 6 22.95 9.93 -9.03
N LEU A 7 24.07 9.77 -9.74
CA LEU A 7 24.57 8.44 -10.12
C LEU A 7 24.91 7.60 -8.87
N ARG A 8 25.52 8.23 -7.86
CA ARG A 8 25.80 7.58 -6.56
C ARG A 8 24.52 7.31 -5.78
N TYR A 9 23.59 8.26 -5.76
CA TYR A 9 22.29 8.11 -5.08
C TYR A 9 21.50 6.91 -5.61
N PHE A 10 21.29 6.81 -6.93
CA PHE A 10 20.53 5.70 -7.52
C PHE A 10 21.28 4.36 -7.41
N SER A 11 22.61 4.35 -7.49
CA SER A 11 23.40 3.14 -7.22
C SER A 11 23.20 2.64 -5.80
N ALA A 12 23.19 3.55 -4.80
CA ALA A 12 22.96 3.19 -3.41
C ALA A 12 21.52 2.71 -3.18
N LEU A 13 20.51 3.36 -3.79
CA LEU A 13 19.13 2.90 -3.72
C LEU A 13 18.99 1.47 -4.27
N ASN A 14 19.55 1.19 -5.45
CA ASN A 14 19.47 -0.15 -6.05
C ASN A 14 20.19 -1.23 -5.23
N GLN A 15 21.26 -0.86 -4.53
CA GLN A 15 22.05 -1.81 -3.75
C GLN A 15 21.47 -2.10 -2.35
N TYR A 16 20.89 -1.09 -1.70
CA TYR A 16 20.57 -1.17 -0.27
C TYR A 16 19.08 -1.04 0.06
N LEU A 17 18.26 -0.50 -0.84
CA LEU A 17 16.85 -0.28 -0.56
C LEU A 17 16.08 -1.61 -0.69
N ALA A 18 15.49 -2.07 0.41
CA ALA A 18 14.76 -3.34 0.46
C ALA A 18 13.31 -3.25 -0.07
N VAL A 19 12.75 -2.03 -0.17
CA VAL A 19 11.35 -1.80 -0.54
C VAL A 19 11.20 -0.61 -1.48
N GLY A 20 10.22 -0.67 -2.38
CA GLY A 20 9.93 0.41 -3.31
C GLY A 20 9.20 1.60 -2.66
N VAL A 21 8.69 2.49 -3.51
CA VAL A 21 7.80 3.57 -3.08
C VAL A 21 6.48 3.01 -2.53
N PRO A 22 5.83 3.70 -1.58
CA PRO A 22 4.54 3.26 -1.05
C PRO A 22 3.43 3.32 -2.12
N THR A 23 2.44 2.45 -1.98
CA THR A 23 1.21 2.44 -2.77
C THR A 23 0.00 2.73 -1.89
N TYR A 24 -1.01 3.41 -2.44
CA TYR A 24 -2.23 3.78 -1.72
C TYR A 24 -3.44 3.18 -2.43
N PHE A 25 -4.20 2.35 -1.72
CA PHE A 25 -5.48 1.82 -2.17
C PHE A 25 -6.59 2.73 -1.65
N ILE A 26 -7.25 3.46 -2.54
CA ILE A 26 -8.19 4.53 -2.17
C ILE A 26 -9.63 4.02 -2.29
N THR A 27 -10.40 4.12 -1.20
CA THR A 27 -11.85 3.98 -1.22
C THR A 27 -12.50 5.35 -1.40
N THR A 28 -13.26 5.54 -2.47
CA THR A 28 -14.05 6.77 -2.68
C THR A 28 -15.33 6.74 -1.84
N GLY A 29 -16.06 7.86 -1.80
CA GLY A 29 -17.39 7.90 -1.20
C GLY A 29 -18.36 6.92 -1.87
N GLY A 30 -19.33 6.43 -1.09
CA GLY A 30 -20.37 5.50 -1.56
C GLY A 30 -20.26 4.07 -0.99
N TYR A 31 -19.19 3.75 -0.26
CA TYR A 31 -19.08 2.50 0.49
C TYR A 31 -19.69 2.63 1.90
N ASP A 32 -20.53 1.68 2.29
CA ASP A 32 -21.20 1.68 3.59
C ASP A 32 -20.37 0.97 4.67
N PHE A 33 -19.51 1.74 5.34
CA PHE A 33 -18.72 1.27 6.48
C PHE A 33 -19.53 1.05 7.76
N SER A 34 -20.81 1.45 7.81
CA SER A 34 -21.66 1.32 9.01
C SER A 34 -22.39 -0.02 9.06
N SER A 35 -22.58 -0.66 7.90
CA SER A 35 -23.19 -1.99 7.82
C SER A 35 -22.21 -3.09 8.26
N ALA A 36 -22.76 -4.18 8.81
CA ALA A 36 -21.98 -5.38 9.11
C ALA A 36 -21.34 -5.98 7.84
N ASN A 37 -22.06 -5.97 6.70
CA ASN A 37 -21.53 -6.46 5.43
C ASN A 37 -20.37 -5.61 4.92
N GLY A 38 -20.48 -4.28 4.97
CA GLY A 38 -19.40 -3.39 4.56
C GLY A 38 -18.20 -3.44 5.50
N THR A 39 -18.42 -3.57 6.82
CA THR A 39 -17.31 -3.80 7.76
C THR A 39 -16.61 -5.12 7.46
N ASN A 40 -17.38 -6.19 7.22
CA ASN A 40 -16.85 -7.53 6.92
C ASN A 40 -16.06 -7.61 5.62
N GLY A 41 -16.29 -6.69 4.65
CA GLY A 41 -15.51 -6.60 3.42
C GLY A 41 -14.21 -5.81 3.54
N ILE A 42 -13.97 -5.16 4.68
CA ILE A 42 -12.75 -4.34 4.90
C ILE A 42 -11.86 -4.94 5.99
N CYS A 43 -12.43 -5.54 7.04
CA CYS A 43 -11.67 -6.01 8.21
C CYS A 43 -10.91 -7.33 7.97
N SER A 44 -9.88 -7.57 8.80
CA SER A 44 -9.04 -8.78 8.80
C SER A 44 -9.08 -9.58 10.11
N SER A 45 -10.07 -9.30 10.94
CA SER A 45 -10.30 -10.01 12.21
C SER A 45 -11.11 -11.29 12.02
N ALA A 46 -11.25 -12.07 13.09
CA ALA A 46 -12.10 -13.25 13.08
C ALA A 46 -13.56 -12.88 12.72
N GLY A 47 -14.12 -13.57 11.72
CA GLY A 47 -15.49 -13.35 11.25
C GLY A 47 -15.63 -12.41 10.04
N CYS A 48 -14.52 -11.83 9.54
CA CYS A 48 -14.51 -11.05 8.30
C CYS A 48 -14.54 -11.97 7.06
N ASN A 49 -14.81 -11.38 5.90
CA ASN A 49 -14.78 -12.10 4.62
C ASN A 49 -13.34 -12.56 4.30
N ALA A 50 -13.20 -13.68 3.59
CA ALA A 50 -11.89 -14.22 3.21
C ALA A 50 -11.16 -13.36 2.16
N ASP A 51 -11.91 -12.50 1.47
CA ASP A 51 -11.48 -11.57 0.41
C ASP A 51 -11.61 -10.11 0.83
N SER A 52 -11.54 -9.84 2.13
CA SER A 52 -11.47 -8.48 2.67
C SER A 52 -10.27 -7.69 2.17
N LEU A 53 -10.37 -6.35 2.22
CA LEU A 53 -9.30 -5.45 1.84
C LEU A 53 -8.04 -5.55 2.73
N THR A 54 -8.21 -5.80 4.03
CA THR A 54 -7.10 -5.84 5.00
C THR A 54 -6.69 -7.26 5.39
#